data_AF-A0A7C1FJF1-F1
#
_entry.id   AF-A0A7C1FJF1-F1
#
_cell.length_a   1.000
_cell.length_b   1.000
_cell.length_c   1.000
_cell.angle_alpha   90.00
_cell.angle_beta   90.00
_cell.angle_gamma   90.00
#
_symmetry.space_group_name_H-M   'P 1'
#
loop_
_entity.id
_entity.type
_entity.pdbx_description
1 polymer ?
#
loop_
_entity_poly.entity_id
_entity_poly.type
_entity_poly.pdbx_seq_one_letter_code
_entity_poly.pdbx_strand_id
1 'polypeptide(L)'
;MATYRVIVIRQPTGWQPRSADDAPPVIQGPVKLIGQSEELFEAVRRAIYFNQKPRRRPGRRWALVVDPETTGRAWPAARLVTPITYKVLPIWWPEGWEPESPQDVPNCLFQAKQTAAEPAVSYQQAENTVLALNRQAMNWPGSTWYVVAAVENEPVAVTVSVDPQGLETTAQSRRVHIVRSQRGG
;
A
#
# COMPACT_ATOMS: atom_id res chain seq x y z
N MET A 1 10.05 8.63 11.26
CA MET A 1 8.84 8.08 10.61
C MET A 1 8.61 8.89 9.35
N ALA A 2 8.17 8.26 8.25
CA ALA A 2 7.98 8.97 6.99
C ALA A 2 6.74 9.86 7.06
N THR A 3 6.84 11.11 6.61
CA THR A 3 5.70 12.02 6.57
C THR A 3 4.99 11.95 5.22
N TYR A 4 3.77 11.42 5.16
CA TYR A 4 2.97 11.39 3.94
C TYR A 4 2.29 12.74 3.67
N ARG A 5 2.34 13.19 2.42
CA ARG A 5 1.62 14.38 1.95
C ARG A 5 0.50 14.02 1.01
N VAL A 6 -0.64 14.69 1.17
CA VAL A 6 -1.76 14.62 0.24
C VAL A 6 -1.72 15.85 -0.65
N ILE A 7 -1.36 15.64 -1.91
CA ILE A 7 -1.26 16.70 -2.91
C ILE A 7 -2.43 16.64 -3.87
N VAL A 8 -2.78 17.78 -4.46
CA VAL A 8 -3.79 17.89 -5.51
C VAL A 8 -3.13 18.36 -6.79
N ILE A 9 -3.34 17.59 -7.84
CA ILE A 9 -2.90 17.88 -9.20
C ILE A 9 -4.09 18.28 -10.05
N ARG A 10 -3.82 18.87 -11.21
CA ARG A 10 -4.80 18.88 -12.30
C ARG A 10 -4.85 17.49 -12.91
N GLN A 11 -6.05 16.92 -13.02
CA GLN A 11 -6.25 15.63 -13.69
C GLN A 11 -5.81 15.79 -15.16
N PRO A 12 -4.87 14.96 -15.65
CA PRO A 12 -4.46 14.99 -17.04
C PRO A 12 -5.64 14.80 -18.01
N THR A 13 -5.58 15.49 -19.15
CA THR A 13 -6.58 15.35 -20.21
C THR A 13 -6.58 13.90 -20.72
N GLY A 14 -7.76 13.31 -20.89
CA GLY A 14 -7.91 11.94 -21.39
C GLY A 14 -7.63 10.82 -20.38
N TRP A 15 -7.05 11.12 -19.21
CA TRP A 15 -6.83 10.11 -18.16
C TRP A 15 -8.14 9.81 -17.41
N GLN A 16 -8.49 8.53 -17.37
CA GLN A 16 -9.64 7.99 -16.65
C GLN A 16 -9.14 7.10 -15.50
N PRO A 17 -9.26 7.55 -14.23
CA PRO A 17 -8.81 6.76 -13.09
C PRO A 17 -9.68 5.52 -12.92
N ARG A 18 -9.07 4.38 -12.62
CA ARG A 18 -9.76 3.10 -12.37
C ARG A 18 -10.32 3.00 -10.95
N SER A 19 -9.70 3.71 -10.01
CA SER A 19 -10.08 3.76 -8.59
C SER A 19 -9.89 5.18 -8.03
N ALA A 20 -10.42 5.42 -6.83
CA ALA A 20 -10.33 6.73 -6.18
C ALA A 20 -8.93 7.07 -5.64
N ASP A 21 -8.00 6.11 -5.61
CA ASP A 21 -6.59 6.29 -5.23
C ASP A 21 -5.65 6.13 -6.43
N ASP A 22 -6.18 5.98 -7.65
CA ASP A 22 -5.38 5.82 -8.86
C ASP A 22 -4.45 7.03 -9.10
N ALA A 23 -3.40 6.84 -9.87
CA ALA A 23 -2.44 7.89 -10.18
C ALA A 23 -2.08 7.91 -11.67
N PRO A 24 -1.92 9.11 -12.27
CA PRO A 24 -1.47 9.18 -13.64
C PRO A 24 0.00 8.75 -13.75
N PRO A 25 0.44 8.28 -14.94
CA PRO A 25 1.83 7.83 -15.14
C PRO A 25 2.86 8.95 -14.99
N VAL A 26 2.45 10.21 -15.18
CA VAL A 26 3.30 11.39 -15.03
C VAL A 26 2.49 12.47 -14.31
N ILE A 27 3.10 13.10 -13.31
CA ILE A 27 2.51 14.24 -12.61
C ILE A 27 2.96 15.54 -13.29
N GLN A 28 1.99 16.38 -13.66
CA GLN A 28 2.25 17.68 -14.30
C GLN A 28 1.42 18.81 -13.66
N GLY A 29 1.96 20.04 -13.78
CA GLY A 29 1.28 21.26 -13.39
C GLY A 29 1.47 21.63 -11.91
N PRO A 30 0.82 22.71 -11.46
CA PRO A 30 0.93 23.16 -10.08
C PRO A 30 0.32 22.12 -9.13
N VAL A 31 1.08 21.80 -8.08
CA VAL A 31 0.64 20.94 -7.00
C VAL A 31 0.15 21.78 -5.82
N LYS A 32 -0.97 21.38 -5.22
CA LYS A 32 -1.46 22.00 -3.98
C LYS A 32 -1.45 20.98 -2.85
N LEU A 33 -0.76 21.29 -1.75
CA LEU A 33 -0.86 20.51 -0.52
C LEU A 33 -2.23 20.71 0.12
N ILE A 34 -2.91 19.62 0.47
CA ILE A 34 -4.21 19.64 1.17
C ILE A 34 -4.18 18.91 2.51
N GLY A 35 -3.08 18.26 2.85
CA GLY A 35 -2.88 17.67 4.17
C GLY A 35 -1.58 16.90 4.27
N GLN A 36 -1.21 16.56 5.50
CA GLN A 36 -0.08 15.70 5.84
C GLN A 36 -0.50 14.71 6.93
N SER A 37 0.24 13.62 7.06
CA SER A 37 0.02 12.57 8.06
C SER A 37 1.28 11.73 8.23
N GLU A 38 1.55 11.25 9.43
CA GLU A 38 2.55 10.19 9.66
C GLU A 38 1.96 8.79 9.40
N GLU A 39 0.63 8.68 9.47
CA GLU A 39 -0.14 7.47 9.21
C GLU A 39 -0.55 7.38 7.73
N LEU A 40 -0.08 6.34 7.03
CA LEU A 40 -0.39 6.12 5.61
C LEU A 40 -1.89 6.09 5.35
N PHE A 41 -2.63 5.28 6.12
CA PHE A 41 -4.06 5.06 5.86
C PHE A 41 -4.89 6.32 6.08
N GLU A 42 -4.45 7.24 6.95
CA GLU A 42 -5.09 8.55 7.07
C GLU A 42 -4.89 9.42 5.82
N ALA A 43 -3.66 9.45 5.28
CA ALA A 43 -3.37 10.18 4.05
C ALA A 43 -4.16 9.61 2.87
N VAL A 44 -4.22 8.28 2.73
CA VAL A 44 -4.98 7.59 1.67
C VAL A 44 -6.47 7.85 1.80
N ARG A 45 -7.05 7.72 3.00
CA ARG A 45 -8.48 8.05 3.24
C ARG A 45 -8.80 9.49 2.84
N ARG A 46 -7.91 10.43 3.18
CA ARG A 46 -8.08 11.86 2.80
C ARG A 46 -8.05 12.07 1.29
N ALA A 47 -7.14 11.40 0.57
CA ALA A 47 -7.06 11.46 -0.88
C ALA A 47 -8.31 10.88 -1.55
N ILE A 48 -8.72 9.67 -1.15
CA ILE A 48 -9.92 9.00 -1.65
C ILE A 48 -11.16 9.86 -1.41
N TYR A 49 -11.32 10.39 -0.20
CA TYR A 49 -12.43 11.26 0.15
C TYR A 49 -12.48 12.52 -0.74
N PHE A 50 -11.32 13.12 -1.03
CA PHE A 50 -11.24 14.27 -1.94
C PHE A 50 -11.62 13.90 -3.39
N ASN A 51 -11.27 12.70 -3.84
CA ASN A 51 -11.54 12.22 -5.19
C ASN A 51 -12.99 11.75 -5.40
N GLN A 52 -13.63 11.21 -4.35
CA GLN A 52 -15.03 10.76 -4.40
C GLN A 52 -16.05 11.89 -4.22
N LYS A 53 -15.67 13.03 -3.63
CA LYS A 53 -16.60 14.15 -3.42
C LYS A 53 -17.14 14.67 -4.76
N PRO A 54 -18.48 14.76 -4.93
CA PRO A 54 -19.08 15.40 -6.10
C PRO A 54 -18.58 16.85 -6.20
N ARG A 55 -17.82 17.16 -7.25
CA ARG A 55 -17.25 18.51 -7.40
C ARG A 55 -18.28 19.45 -8.00
N ARG A 56 -18.64 20.49 -7.22
CA ARG A 56 -19.39 21.66 -7.69
C ARG A 56 -18.58 22.63 -8.58
N ARG A 57 -17.31 22.37 -8.87
CA ARG A 57 -16.42 23.31 -9.59
C ARG A 57 -15.85 22.73 -10.89
N PRO A 58 -15.78 23.55 -11.97
CA PRO A 58 -15.09 23.18 -13.20
C PRO A 58 -13.59 23.13 -12.94
N GLY A 59 -12.95 22.02 -13.34
CA GLY A 59 -11.56 21.73 -13.03
C GLY A 59 -11.43 20.33 -12.44
N ARG A 60 -11.21 19.35 -13.31
CA ARG A 60 -10.89 17.98 -12.94
C ARG A 60 -9.58 18.00 -12.15
N ARG A 61 -9.67 17.98 -10.83
CA ARG A 61 -8.53 17.91 -9.90
C ARG A 61 -8.40 16.47 -9.39
N TRP A 62 -7.25 16.08 -8.90
CA TRP A 62 -7.08 14.74 -8.37
C TRP A 62 -6.10 14.75 -7.20
N ALA A 63 -6.47 14.11 -6.09
CA ALA A 63 -5.61 13.97 -4.93
C ALA A 63 -4.77 12.69 -5.03
N LEU A 64 -3.50 12.81 -4.66
CA LEU A 64 -2.52 11.73 -4.61
C LEU A 64 -1.82 11.76 -3.26
N VAL A 65 -1.35 10.59 -2.81
CA VAL A 65 -0.46 10.51 -1.65
C VAL A 65 0.97 10.36 -2.15
N VAL A 66 1.87 11.14 -1.55
CA VAL A 66 3.30 11.11 -1.86
C VAL A 66 4.13 11.06 -0.59
N ASP A 67 5.31 10.48 -0.70
CA ASP A 67 6.39 10.56 0.27
C ASP A 67 7.36 11.67 -0.21
N PRO A 68 7.42 12.83 0.47
CA PRO A 68 8.20 13.98 0.04
C PRO A 68 9.70 13.84 0.33
N GLU A 69 10.10 12.82 1.09
CA GLU A 69 11.49 12.64 1.52
C GLU A 69 12.32 11.93 0.43
N THR A 70 11.65 11.29 -0.52
CA THR A 70 12.27 10.50 -1.59
C THR A 70 11.78 10.96 -2.95
N THR A 71 12.61 10.82 -3.98
CA THR A 71 12.23 11.16 -5.36
C THR A 71 11.46 10.00 -6.01
N GLY A 72 10.50 10.34 -6.87
CA GLY A 72 9.66 9.38 -7.57
C GLY A 72 10.01 9.20 -9.03
N ARG A 73 9.45 8.15 -9.64
CA ARG A 73 9.56 7.91 -11.09
C ARG A 73 8.55 8.75 -11.86
N ALA A 74 7.30 8.79 -11.38
CA ALA A 74 6.22 9.58 -11.97
C ALA A 74 6.35 11.08 -11.67
N TRP A 75 7.11 11.44 -10.62
CA TRP A 75 7.34 12.81 -10.21
C TRP A 75 8.71 13.00 -9.55
N PRO A 76 9.62 13.79 -10.13
CA PRO A 76 10.97 13.96 -9.57
C PRO A 76 11.00 14.62 -8.18
N ALA A 77 9.96 15.37 -7.80
CA ALA A 77 9.94 16.11 -6.54
C ALA A 77 9.44 15.29 -5.33
N ALA A 78 8.78 14.15 -5.54
CA ALA A 78 8.36 13.26 -4.47
C ALA A 78 8.00 11.86 -5.00
N ARG A 79 8.20 10.83 -4.19
CA ARG A 79 7.84 9.46 -4.51
C ARG A 79 6.35 9.24 -4.38
N LEU A 80 5.78 8.59 -5.38
CA LEU A 80 4.36 8.34 -5.43
C LEU A 80 4.00 7.11 -4.58
N VAL A 81 3.05 7.29 -3.65
CA VAL A 81 2.63 6.25 -2.70
C VAL A 81 1.38 5.53 -3.19
N THR A 82 0.44 6.26 -3.79
CA THR A 82 -0.81 5.72 -4.36
C THR A 82 -0.70 5.48 -5.88
N PRO A 83 -1.42 4.50 -6.46
CA PRO A 83 -2.36 3.60 -5.80
C PRO A 83 -1.67 2.60 -4.89
N ILE A 84 -2.33 2.24 -3.79
CA ILE A 84 -1.83 1.18 -2.92
C ILE A 84 -2.34 -0.17 -3.41
N THR A 85 -1.49 -1.19 -3.35
CA THR A 85 -1.85 -2.56 -3.72
C THR A 85 -1.91 -3.44 -2.48
N TYR A 86 -2.78 -4.45 -2.45
CA TYR A 86 -2.93 -5.32 -1.30
C TYR A 86 -2.39 -6.71 -1.58
N LYS A 87 -1.80 -7.31 -0.56
CA LYS A 87 -1.28 -8.68 -0.55
C LYS A 87 -1.67 -9.39 0.74
N VAL A 88 -1.75 -10.70 0.67
CA VAL A 88 -1.82 -11.56 1.85
C VAL A 88 -0.41 -12.00 2.18
N LEU A 89 0.02 -11.84 3.43
CA LEU A 89 1.34 -12.26 3.87
C LEU A 89 1.22 -13.26 5.01
N PRO A 90 1.97 -14.39 4.95
CA PRO A 90 2.16 -15.24 6.11
C PRO A 90 3.15 -14.58 7.08
N ILE A 91 2.80 -14.61 8.35
CA ILE A 91 3.65 -14.23 9.47
C ILE A 91 3.78 -15.41 10.43
N TRP A 92 4.87 -15.43 11.19
CA TRP A 92 5.01 -16.41 12.25
C TRP A 92 4.02 -16.11 13.38
N TRP A 93 3.40 -17.16 13.92
CA TRP A 93 2.56 -17.08 15.09
C TRP A 93 3.42 -16.77 16.32
N PRO A 94 3.31 -15.58 16.96
CA PRO A 94 4.17 -15.23 18.08
C PRO A 94 3.90 -16.09 19.31
N GLU A 95 4.98 -16.52 19.99
CA GLU A 95 4.87 -17.23 21.26
C GLU A 95 4.13 -16.37 22.31
N GLY A 96 3.19 -16.99 23.03
CA GLY A 96 2.38 -16.33 24.06
C GLY A 96 1.29 -15.39 23.54
N TRP A 97 1.06 -15.34 22.22
CA TRP A 97 -0.07 -14.64 21.63
C TRP A 97 -1.15 -15.63 21.20
N GLU A 98 -2.38 -15.40 21.64
CA GLU A 98 -3.55 -16.18 21.24
C GLU A 98 -4.58 -15.25 20.59
N PRO A 99 -4.95 -15.45 19.31
CA PRO A 99 -5.99 -14.67 18.66
C PRO A 99 -7.37 -15.08 19.15
N GLU A 100 -8.21 -14.09 19.45
CA GLU A 100 -9.63 -14.26 19.79
C GLU A 100 -10.51 -14.27 18.52
N SER A 101 -9.98 -13.75 17.41
CA SER A 101 -10.68 -13.58 16.15
C SER A 101 -9.75 -13.77 14.95
N PRO A 102 -10.26 -14.24 13.80
CA PRO A 102 -9.49 -14.32 12.56
C PRO A 102 -9.01 -12.96 12.02
N GLN A 103 -9.41 -11.86 12.66
CA GLN A 103 -9.06 -10.48 12.28
C GLN A 103 -7.92 -9.91 13.12
N ASP A 104 -7.49 -10.63 14.16
CA ASP A 104 -6.49 -10.12 15.09
C ASP A 104 -5.12 -10.06 14.41
N VAL A 105 -4.40 -8.99 14.70
CA VAL A 105 -3.09 -8.71 14.12
C VAL A 105 -2.11 -8.58 15.27
N PRO A 106 -1.07 -9.43 15.36
CA PRO A 106 -0.15 -9.38 16.48
C PRO A 106 0.63 -8.06 16.50
N ASN A 107 0.97 -7.61 17.70
CA ASN A 107 1.76 -6.40 17.92
C ASN A 107 3.22 -6.55 17.47
N CYS A 108 3.69 -7.78 17.27
CA CYS A 108 4.99 -8.11 16.70
C CYS A 108 4.82 -8.87 15.38
N LEU A 109 5.61 -8.51 14.38
CA LEU A 109 5.53 -9.10 13.04
C LEU A 109 6.90 -9.67 12.70
N PHE A 110 6.97 -11.00 12.57
CA PHE A 110 8.11 -11.66 11.95
C PHE A 110 7.62 -12.37 10.70
N GLN A 111 8.11 -11.93 9.54
CA GLN A 111 7.67 -12.48 8.26
C GLN A 111 8.21 -13.91 8.10
N ALA A 112 7.32 -14.86 7.82
CA ALA A 112 7.75 -16.18 7.39
C ALA A 112 8.56 -16.05 6.09
N LYS A 113 9.60 -16.90 5.89
CA LYS A 113 10.45 -16.84 4.69
C LYS A 113 9.60 -16.70 3.43
N GLN A 114 9.98 -15.74 2.58
CA GLN A 114 9.20 -15.30 1.41
C GLN A 114 8.65 -16.49 0.62
N THR A 115 7.34 -16.57 0.56
CA THR A 115 6.63 -17.29 -0.50
C THR A 115 6.72 -16.45 -1.78
N ALA A 116 6.59 -17.09 -2.94
CA ALA A 116 6.65 -16.43 -4.25
C ALA A 116 5.80 -15.15 -4.30
N ALA A 117 6.18 -14.20 -5.16
CA ALA A 117 5.48 -12.93 -5.28
C ALA A 117 4.00 -13.14 -5.63
N GLU A 118 3.13 -13.08 -4.62
CA GLU A 118 1.70 -13.19 -4.84
C GLU A 118 1.19 -11.96 -5.61
N PRO A 119 0.20 -12.16 -6.50
CA PRO A 119 -0.39 -11.08 -7.26
C PRO A 119 -1.05 -10.06 -6.33
N ALA A 120 -1.01 -8.79 -6.72
CA ALA A 120 -1.79 -7.77 -6.05
C ALA A 120 -3.29 -8.07 -6.21
N VAL A 121 -4.03 -7.98 -5.12
CA VAL A 121 -5.48 -8.16 -5.08
C VAL A 121 -6.18 -6.90 -4.58
N SER A 122 -7.50 -6.82 -4.72
CA SER A 122 -8.27 -5.76 -4.06
C SER A 122 -8.27 -5.94 -2.54
N TYR A 123 -8.50 -4.86 -1.78
CA TYR A 123 -8.59 -4.94 -0.32
C TYR A 123 -9.60 -5.99 0.15
N GLN A 124 -10.80 -5.98 -0.44
CA GLN A 124 -11.88 -6.90 -0.08
C GLN A 124 -11.49 -8.37 -0.34
N GLN A 125 -10.77 -8.63 -1.44
CA GLN A 125 -10.26 -9.97 -1.72
C GLN A 125 -9.18 -10.37 -0.71
N ALA A 126 -8.22 -9.50 -0.40
CA ALA A 126 -7.20 -9.78 0.61
C ALA A 126 -7.82 -10.06 2.00
N GLU A 127 -8.76 -9.23 2.42
CA GLU A 127 -9.47 -9.34 3.69
C GLU A 127 -10.23 -10.67 3.78
N ASN A 128 -11.01 -11.02 2.76
CA ASN A 128 -11.74 -12.29 2.73
C ASN A 128 -10.80 -13.51 2.77
N THR A 129 -9.67 -13.45 2.06
CA THR A 129 -8.67 -14.52 2.06
C THR A 129 -8.03 -14.68 3.44
N VAL A 130 -7.61 -13.58 4.07
CA VAL A 130 -7.04 -13.60 5.44
C VAL A 130 -8.05 -14.16 6.44
N LEU A 131 -9.31 -13.73 6.37
CA LEU A 131 -10.37 -14.25 7.23
C LEU A 131 -10.54 -15.77 7.09
N ALA A 132 -10.51 -16.28 5.86
CA ALA A 132 -10.63 -17.71 5.60
C ALA A 132 -9.42 -18.50 6.14
N LEU A 133 -8.20 -18.04 5.84
CA LEU A 133 -6.97 -18.69 6.26
C LEU A 133 -6.80 -18.69 7.78
N ASN A 134 -7.08 -17.57 8.44
CA ASN A 134 -6.98 -17.46 9.89
C ASN A 134 -8.04 -18.30 10.61
N ARG A 135 -9.27 -18.40 10.08
CA ARG A 135 -10.27 -19.34 10.62
C ARG A 135 -9.80 -20.79 10.51
N GLN A 136 -9.13 -21.15 9.42
CA GLN A 136 -8.55 -22.47 9.27
C GLN A 136 -7.44 -22.70 10.32
N ALA A 137 -6.56 -21.72 10.52
CA ALA A 137 -5.48 -21.79 11.52
C ALA A 137 -6.00 -21.88 12.96
N MET A 138 -7.15 -21.25 13.27
CA MET A 138 -7.81 -21.40 14.57
C MET A 138 -8.36 -22.81 14.79
N ASN A 139 -8.88 -23.46 13.75
CA ASN A 139 -9.43 -24.81 13.85
C ASN A 139 -8.34 -25.91 13.83
N TRP A 140 -7.19 -25.63 13.21
CA TRP A 140 -6.09 -26.56 13.03
C TRP A 140 -4.79 -25.86 13.44
N PRO A 141 -4.32 -26.05 14.69
CA PRO A 141 -3.16 -25.34 15.20
C PRO A 141 -1.93 -25.50 14.31
N GLY A 142 -1.37 -24.38 13.88
CA GLY A 142 -0.15 -24.30 13.08
C GLY A 142 0.70 -23.11 13.51
N SER A 143 1.89 -22.94 12.94
CA SER A 143 2.82 -21.86 13.29
C SER A 143 2.72 -20.63 12.40
N THR A 144 1.71 -20.57 11.53
CA THR A 144 1.53 -19.50 10.55
C THR A 144 0.21 -18.78 10.81
N TRP A 145 0.27 -17.46 10.82
CA TRP A 145 -0.88 -16.56 10.80
C TRP A 145 -0.83 -15.71 9.53
N TYR A 146 -1.95 -15.14 9.10
CA TYR A 146 -2.02 -14.36 7.87
C TYR A 146 -2.51 -12.94 8.13
N VAL A 147 -1.92 -11.98 7.42
CA VAL A 147 -2.27 -10.56 7.53
C VAL A 147 -2.43 -9.92 6.16
N VAL A 148 -3.25 -8.87 6.11
CA VAL A 148 -3.34 -8.01 4.92
C VAL A 148 -2.22 -6.99 4.96
N ALA A 149 -1.47 -6.90 3.86
CA ALA A 149 -0.40 -5.96 3.66
C ALA A 149 -0.76 -4.96 2.54
N ALA A 150 -0.69 -3.67 2.84
CA ALA A 150 -0.73 -2.61 1.84
C ALA A 150 0.69 -2.29 1.37
N VAL A 151 0.91 -2.32 0.07
CA VAL A 151 2.19 -2.07 -0.59
C VAL A 151 2.11 -0.77 -1.36
N GLU A 152 3.06 0.13 -1.10
CA GLU A 152 3.14 1.42 -1.77
C GLU A 152 3.51 1.26 -3.26
N ASN A 153 3.06 2.19 -4.10
CA ASN A 153 3.20 2.13 -5.55
C ASN A 153 4.67 2.08 -6.00
N GLU A 154 5.43 3.14 -5.72
CA GLU A 154 6.82 3.25 -6.19
C GLU A 154 7.83 2.64 -5.20
N PRO A 155 8.89 2.00 -5.72
CA PRO A 155 9.93 1.42 -4.88
C PRO A 155 10.71 2.49 -4.11
N VAL A 156 11.13 2.15 -2.89
CA VAL A 156 12.03 2.95 -2.06
C VAL A 156 13.50 2.73 -2.43
N ALA A 157 13.82 1.58 -3.03
CA ALA A 157 15.16 1.25 -3.50
C ALA A 157 15.10 0.34 -4.73
N VAL A 158 16.08 0.50 -5.62
CA VAL A 158 16.27 -0.32 -6.81
C VAL A 158 17.72 -0.75 -6.83
N THR A 159 17.97 -2.06 -6.92
CA THR A 159 19.31 -2.63 -7.03
C THR A 159 19.40 -3.32 -8.38
N VAL A 160 20.40 -2.94 -9.16
CA VAL A 160 20.71 -3.56 -10.44
C VAL A 160 22.03 -4.31 -10.27
N SER A 161 22.02 -5.61 -10.52
CA SER A 161 23.21 -6.46 -10.51
C SER A 161 23.38 -7.10 -11.88
N VAL A 162 24.61 -7.09 -12.38
CA VAL A 162 24.97 -7.75 -13.64
C VAL A 162 25.82 -8.96 -13.31
N ASP A 163 25.43 -10.13 -13.82
CA ASP A 163 26.22 -11.35 -13.62
C ASP A 163 27.40 -11.42 -14.61
N PRO A 164 28.36 -12.36 -14.44
CA PRO A 164 29.49 -12.50 -15.34
C PRO A 164 29.13 -12.86 -16.80
N GLN A 165 27.89 -13.29 -17.07
CA GLN A 165 27.39 -13.54 -18.42
C GLN A 165 26.75 -12.29 -19.06
N GLY A 166 26.74 -11.16 -18.33
CA GLY A 166 26.13 -9.91 -18.76
C GLY A 166 24.62 -9.85 -18.54
N LEU A 167 24.03 -10.78 -17.77
CA LEU A 167 22.61 -10.76 -17.46
C LEU A 167 22.34 -9.71 -16.38
N GLU A 168 21.45 -8.76 -16.70
CA GLU A 168 20.99 -7.75 -15.76
C GLU A 168 19.81 -8.28 -14.93
N THR A 169 19.96 -8.24 -13.60
CA THR A 169 18.89 -8.53 -12.63
C THR A 169 18.55 -7.26 -11.86
N THR A 170 17.28 -6.86 -11.89
CA THR A 170 16.77 -5.71 -11.12
C THR A 170 15.91 -6.17 -9.95
N ALA A 171 16.35 -5.84 -8.73
CA ALA A 171 15.57 -6.00 -7.50
C ALA A 171 14.94 -4.65 -7.10
N GLN A 172 13.67 -4.68 -6.67
CA GLN A 172 12.94 -3.49 -6.21
C GLN A 172 12.41 -3.71 -4.80
N SER A 173 12.75 -2.80 -3.88
CA SER A 173 12.20 -2.80 -2.53
C SER A 173 11.08 -1.78 -2.44
N ARG A 174 9.94 -2.17 -1.86
CA ARG A 174 8.77 -1.30 -1.60
C ARG A 174 8.47 -1.32 -0.10
N ARG A 175 7.95 -0.21 0.42
CA ARG A 175 7.46 -0.17 1.80
C ARG A 175 6.13 -0.92 1.88
N VAL A 176 5.97 -1.71 2.94
CA VAL A 176 4.80 -2.53 3.23
C VAL A 176 4.23 -2.12 4.58
N HIS A 177 2.91 -2.04 4.66
CA HIS A 177 2.17 -1.65 5.85
C HIS A 177 1.16 -2.73 6.19
N ILE A 178 1.19 -3.26 7.41
CA ILE A 178 0.18 -4.23 7.84
C ILE A 178 -1.11 -3.48 8.16
N VAL A 179 -2.20 -3.92 7.56
CA VAL A 179 -3.53 -3.39 7.82
C VAL A 179 -4.05 -4.02 9.11
N ARG A 180 -4.39 -3.18 10.09
CA ARG A 180 -5.10 -3.59 11.29
C ARG A 180 -6.59 -3.43 11.08
N SER A 181 -7.37 -4.49 11.27
CA SER A 181 -8.83 -4.40 11.27
C SER A 181 -9.28 -3.52 12.43
N GLN A 182 -10.31 -2.70 12.23
CA GLN A 182 -10.94 -1.96 13.34
C GLN A 182 -11.75 -2.86 14.28
N ARG A 183 -11.95 -4.12 13.89
CA ARG A 183 -12.76 -5.13 14.60
C ARG A 183 -11.92 -6.26 15.21
N GLY A 184 -10.59 -6.25 15.00
CA GLY A 184 -9.66 -7.17 15.66
C GLY A 184 -9.12 -6.53 16.94
N GLY A 185 -8.79 -7.38 17.92
CA GLY A 185 -8.06 -7.02 19.15
C GLY A 185 -6.56 -6.87 18.93
#